data_AF-A0A4Y6Q0R7-F1
#
_entry.id   AF-A0A4Y6Q0R7-F1
#
_cell.length_a   1.000
_cell.length_b   1.000
_cell.length_c   1.000
_cell.angle_alpha   90.00
_cell.angle_beta   90.00
_cell.angle_gamma   90.00
#
_symmetry.space_group_name_H-M   'P 1'
#
loop_
_entity.id
_entity.type
_entity.pdbx_description
1 polymer ?
#
loop_
_entity_poly.entity_id
_entity_poly.type
_entity_poly.pdbx_seq_one_letter_code
_entity_poly.pdbx_strand_id
1 'polypeptide(L)'
;MEVADYLGILILLLLAGGAGAAVTALGQFFGPKNPTREKRMPYESGSDPIGSPRETRFSVKFYMVAISFILFDLETVFVVPWAISWRQSEALGYGLYSFGVMFIFVAILTIGLVYEWKQGGLEWD
;
A
#
# COMPACT_ATOMS: atom_id res chain seq x y z
N MET A 1 19.00 19.74 2.51
CA MET A 1 18.98 18.75 1.42
C MET A 1 19.11 19.51 0.13
N GLU A 2 20.21 19.31 -0.56
CA GLU A 2 20.37 19.86 -1.90
C GLU A 2 19.58 19.00 -2.87
N VAL A 3 19.13 19.58 -3.99
CA VAL A 3 18.45 18.80 -5.05
C VAL A 3 19.32 17.63 -5.54
N ALA A 4 20.64 17.76 -5.42
CA ALA A 4 21.62 16.72 -5.70
C ALA A 4 21.43 15.44 -4.87
N ASP A 5 20.88 15.52 -3.65
CA ASP A 5 20.64 14.34 -2.79
C ASP A 5 19.56 13.41 -3.40
N TYR A 6 18.57 13.98 -4.10
CA TYR A 6 17.51 13.22 -4.77
C TYR A 6 17.96 12.61 -6.11
N LEU A 7 19.05 13.10 -6.69
CA LEU A 7 19.59 12.58 -7.95
C LEU A 7 20.03 11.12 -7.81
N GLY A 8 20.63 10.76 -6.66
CA GLY A 8 21.02 9.39 -6.37
C GLY A 8 19.82 8.44 -6.31
N ILE A 9 18.72 8.87 -5.69
CA ILE A 9 17.46 8.10 -5.62
C ILE A 9 16.89 7.90 -7.02
N LEU A 10 16.87 8.95 -7.84
CA LEU A 10 16.36 8.87 -9.22
C LEU A 10 17.20 7.91 -10.07
N ILE A 11 18.53 7.99 -10.01
CA ILE A 11 19.43 7.09 -10.73
C ILE A 11 19.18 5.64 -10.31
N LEU A 12 19.05 5.38 -9.01
CA LEU A 12 18.77 4.04 -8.49
C LEU A 12 17.44 3.49 -9.03
N LEU A 13 16.39 4.31 -9.03
CA LEU A 13 15.06 3.93 -9.50
C LEU A 13 15.08 3.61 -11.00
N LEU A 14 15.77 4.43 -11.80
CA LEU A 14 15.95 4.19 -13.23
C LEU A 14 16.78 2.92 -13.51
N LEU A 15 17.83 2.68 -12.72
CA LEU A 15 18.67 1.51 -12.89
C LEU A 15 17.92 0.22 -12.50
N ALA A 16 17.18 0.23 -11.39
CA ALA A 16 16.36 -0.90 -10.96
C ALA A 16 15.23 -1.19 -11.96
N GLY A 17 14.49 -0.16 -12.39
CA GLY A 17 13.44 -0.29 -13.40
C GLY A 17 13.99 -0.73 -14.75
N GLY A 18 15.13 -0.17 -15.16
CA GLY A 18 15.83 -0.53 -16.40
C GLY A 18 16.34 -1.96 -16.39
N ALA A 19 16.92 -2.43 -15.27
CA ALA A 19 17.36 -3.82 -15.12
C ALA A 19 16.17 -4.79 -15.19
N GLY A 20 15.06 -4.49 -14.49
CA GLY A 20 13.84 -5.30 -14.57
C GLY A 20 13.29 -5.38 -15.99
N ALA A 21 13.18 -4.23 -16.67
CA ALA A 21 12.75 -4.16 -18.06
C ALA A 21 13.69 -4.92 -19.01
N ALA A 22 15.01 -4.82 -18.80
CA ALA A 22 16.00 -5.53 -19.61
C ALA A 22 15.86 -7.05 -19.45
N VAL A 23 15.71 -7.55 -18.23
CA VAL A 23 15.51 -8.99 -17.97
C VAL A 23 14.23 -9.50 -18.64
N THR A 24 13.12 -8.77 -18.50
CA THR A 24 11.86 -9.12 -19.17
C THR A 24 11.99 -9.08 -20.70
N ALA A 25 12.65 -8.06 -21.24
CA ALA A 25 12.89 -7.92 -22.67
C ALA A 25 13.75 -9.07 -23.21
N LEU A 26 14.84 -9.41 -22.51
CA LEU A 26 15.68 -10.56 -22.87
C LEU A 26 14.85 -11.85 -22.89
N GLY A 27 14.02 -12.10 -21.87
CA GLY A 27 13.12 -13.25 -21.84
C GLY A 27 12.15 -13.28 -23.04
N GLN A 28 11.61 -12.13 -23.42
CA GLN A 28 10.66 -12.01 -24.54
C GLN A 28 11.31 -12.11 -25.93
N PHE A 29 12.55 -11.61 -26.09
CA PHE A 29 13.27 -11.64 -27.36
C PHE A 29 13.96 -12.99 -27.61
N PHE A 30 14.56 -13.60 -26.58
CA PHE A 30 15.32 -14.84 -26.70
C PHE A 30 14.51 -16.11 -26.37
N GLY A 31 13.30 -15.97 -25.82
CA GLY A 31 12.42 -17.10 -25.51
C GLY A 31 11.79 -17.76 -26.75
N PRO A 32 11.56 -19.10 -26.76
CA PRO A 32 10.86 -19.79 -27.82
C PRO A 32 9.41 -19.30 -27.98
N LYS A 33 9.02 -18.88 -29.18
CA LYS A 33 7.69 -18.34 -29.48
C LYS A 33 6.76 -19.44 -30.04
N ASN A 34 6.26 -20.30 -29.15
CA ASN A 34 5.35 -21.40 -29.52
C ASN A 34 3.97 -21.27 -28.83
N PRO A 35 3.16 -20.24 -29.18
CA PRO A 35 1.85 -20.05 -28.58
C PRO A 35 0.85 -21.08 -29.13
N THR A 36 0.28 -21.91 -28.27
CA THR A 36 -0.86 -22.79 -28.60
C THR A 36 -2.12 -22.29 -27.89
N ARG A 37 -3.30 -22.78 -28.29
CA ARG A 37 -4.56 -22.42 -27.63
C ARG A 37 -4.53 -22.83 -26.15
N GLU A 38 -4.03 -24.03 -25.89
CA GLU A 38 -3.95 -24.69 -24.59
C GLU A 38 -2.93 -23.99 -23.67
N LYS A 39 -1.83 -23.46 -24.20
CA LYS A 39 -0.87 -22.67 -23.40
C LYS A 39 -1.38 -21.30 -23.00
N ARG A 40 -2.42 -20.80 -23.68
CA ARG A 40 -3.01 -19.47 -23.45
C ARG A 40 -4.34 -19.53 -22.71
N MET A 41 -4.88 -20.73 -22.46
CA MET A 41 -6.11 -20.87 -21.67
C MET A 41 -5.80 -20.60 -20.19
N PRO A 42 -6.69 -19.89 -19.47
CA PRO A 42 -6.62 -19.82 -18.01
C PRO A 42 -6.55 -21.21 -17.39
N TYR A 43 -5.78 -21.34 -16.31
CA TYR A 43 -5.57 -22.61 -15.65
C TYR A 43 -6.80 -22.99 -14.81
N GLU A 44 -7.43 -24.11 -15.16
CA GLU A 44 -8.51 -24.74 -14.37
C GLU A 44 -8.36 -26.28 -14.39
N SER A 45 -7.16 -26.78 -14.03
CA SER A 45 -6.85 -28.22 -13.96
C SER A 45 -7.19 -29.04 -15.22
N GLY A 46 -7.10 -28.43 -16.41
CA GLY A 46 -7.39 -29.08 -17.69
C GLY A 46 -8.85 -28.99 -18.14
N SER A 47 -9.72 -28.37 -17.35
CA SER A 47 -11.08 -28.01 -17.74
C SER A 47 -11.12 -26.72 -18.55
N ASP A 48 -12.12 -26.56 -19.41
CA ASP A 48 -12.41 -25.25 -20.01
C ASP A 48 -12.84 -24.29 -18.91
N PRO A 49 -12.24 -23.08 -18.82
CA PRO A 49 -12.45 -22.21 -17.70
C PRO A 49 -13.91 -21.75 -17.58
N ILE A 50 -14.50 -21.91 -16.40
CA ILE A 50 -15.92 -21.61 -16.16
C ILE A 50 -16.04 -20.21 -15.55
N GLY A 51 -16.53 -19.27 -16.35
CA GLY A 51 -16.78 -17.90 -15.93
C GLY A 51 -15.53 -17.01 -15.99
N SER A 52 -15.76 -15.72 -16.19
CA SER A 52 -14.70 -14.72 -16.13
C SER A 52 -14.52 -14.22 -14.68
N PRO A 53 -13.29 -13.96 -14.20
CA PRO A 53 -13.09 -13.20 -12.95
C PRO A 53 -13.81 -11.85 -12.93
N ARG A 54 -14.25 -11.34 -14.09
CA ARG A 54 -15.05 -10.11 -14.23
C ARG A 54 -16.55 -10.32 -14.02
N GLU A 55 -17.05 -11.54 -14.11
CA GLU A 55 -18.47 -11.87 -13.94
C GLU A 55 -18.82 -12.13 -12.46
N THR A 56 -17.83 -12.54 -11.67
CA THR A 56 -17.99 -12.78 -10.23
C THR A 56 -17.71 -11.49 -9.45
N ARG A 57 -18.61 -11.13 -8.52
CA ARG A 57 -18.34 -10.06 -7.56
C ARG A 57 -17.40 -10.59 -6.49
N PHE A 58 -16.25 -9.96 -6.33
CA PHE A 58 -15.35 -10.22 -5.21
C PHE A 58 -15.98 -9.78 -3.89
N SER A 59 -15.53 -10.40 -2.80
CA SER A 59 -16.02 -10.10 -1.45
C SER A 59 -15.82 -8.62 -1.10
N VAL A 60 -16.83 -8.00 -0.50
CA VAL A 60 -16.78 -6.60 -0.02
C VAL A 60 -15.74 -6.41 1.09
N LYS A 61 -15.28 -7.50 1.72
CA LYS A 61 -14.25 -7.47 2.76
C LYS A 61 -12.96 -6.79 2.31
N PHE A 62 -12.55 -6.95 1.05
CA PHE A 62 -11.37 -6.25 0.50
C PHE A 62 -11.52 -4.73 0.50
N TYR A 63 -12.74 -4.25 0.25
CA TYR A 63 -13.05 -2.82 0.27
C TYR A 63 -13.02 -2.26 1.70
N MET A 64 -13.56 -2.99 2.68
CA MET A 64 -13.49 -2.59 4.09
C MET A 64 -12.04 -2.42 4.55
N VAL A 65 -11.19 -3.42 4.26
CA VAL A 65 -9.76 -3.37 4.59
C VAL A 65 -9.05 -2.22 3.87
N ALA A 66 -9.36 -1.97 2.59
CA ALA A 66 -8.74 -0.88 1.83
C ALA A 66 -9.09 0.50 2.42
N ILE A 67 -10.34 0.73 2.82
CA ILE A 67 -10.75 1.99 3.45
C ILE A 67 -10.08 2.15 4.82
N SER A 68 -10.06 1.09 5.63
CA SER A 68 -9.39 1.09 6.93
C SER A 68 -7.90 1.44 6.77
N PHE A 69 -7.22 0.84 5.79
CA PHE A 69 -5.83 1.15 5.45
C PHE A 69 -5.63 2.63 5.07
N ILE A 70 -6.50 3.21 4.23
CA ILE A 70 -6.41 4.63 3.85
C ILE A 70 -6.53 5.53 5.08
N LEU A 71 -7.40 5.20 6.03
CA LEU A 71 -7.56 5.96 7.27
C LEU A 71 -6.32 5.87 8.18
N PHE A 72 -5.69 4.69 8.30
CA PHE A 72 -4.43 4.53 9.05
C PHE A 72 -3.22 5.18 8.37
N ASP A 73 -3.16 5.16 7.05
CA ASP A 73 -2.11 5.85 6.32
C ASP A 73 -2.22 7.37 6.53
N LEU A 74 -3.45 7.89 6.51
CA LEU A 74 -3.75 9.28 6.85
C LEU A 74 -3.37 9.63 8.29
N GLU A 75 -3.56 8.73 9.26
CA GLU A 75 -3.05 8.91 10.63
C GLU A 75 -1.55 9.18 10.63
N THR A 76 -0.78 8.36 9.91
CA THR A 76 0.68 8.46 9.85
C THR A 76 1.14 9.77 9.21
N VAL A 77 0.41 10.26 8.19
CA VAL A 77 0.65 11.57 7.56
C VAL A 77 0.57 12.72 8.58
N PHE A 78 -0.25 12.62 9.62
CA PHE A 78 -0.31 13.62 10.68
C PHE A 78 0.68 13.37 11.83
N VAL A 79 0.89 12.11 12.21
CA VAL A 79 1.78 11.75 13.32
C VAL A 79 3.25 12.04 12.98
N VAL A 80 3.71 11.77 11.76
CA VAL A 80 5.13 11.93 11.38
C VAL A 80 5.60 13.39 11.45
N PRO A 81 4.94 14.38 10.80
CA PRO A 81 5.35 15.78 10.90
C PRO A 81 5.30 16.30 12.34
N TRP A 82 4.28 15.90 13.12
CA TRP A 82 4.19 16.23 14.53
C TRP A 82 5.41 15.70 15.32
N ALA A 83 5.77 14.43 15.13
CA ALA A 83 6.91 13.80 15.82
C ALA A 83 8.24 14.51 15.49
N ILE A 84 8.43 14.91 14.23
CA ILE A 84 9.63 15.65 13.80
C ILE A 84 9.66 17.06 14.44
N SER A 85 8.51 17.71 14.57
CA SER A 85 8.40 19.07 15.13
C SER A 85 8.37 19.12 16.67
N TRP A 86 8.30 17.97 17.36
CA TRP A 86 8.11 17.89 18.81
C TRP A 86 9.09 18.74 19.62
N ARG A 87 10.40 18.65 19.34
CA ARG A 87 11.44 19.38 20.08
C ARG A 87 11.28 20.90 19.96
N GLN A 88 10.76 21.38 18.82
CA GLN A 88 10.49 22.79 18.61
C GLN A 88 9.29 23.26 19.44
N SER A 89 8.21 22.45 19.47
CA SER A 89 7.03 22.71 20.30
C SER A 89 7.36 22.73 21.79
N GLU A 90 8.24 21.83 22.23
CA GLU A 90 8.74 21.80 23.61
C GLU A 90 9.57 23.04 23.95
N ALA A 91 10.50 23.44 23.07
CA ALA A 91 11.33 24.63 23.27
C ALA A 91 10.50 25.94 23.35
N LEU A 92 9.35 25.99 22.68
CA LEU A 92 8.41 27.12 22.72
C LEU A 92 7.47 27.09 23.94
N GLY A 93 7.57 26.07 24.81
CA GLY A 93 6.72 25.92 26.00
C GLY A 93 5.35 25.28 25.73
N TYR A 94 5.07 24.85 24.50
CA TYR A 94 3.81 24.22 24.10
C TYR A 94 3.85 22.68 24.10
N GLY A 95 4.92 22.06 24.61
CA GLY A 95 5.11 20.60 24.56
C GLY A 95 3.92 19.82 25.12
N LEU A 96 3.46 20.15 26.33
CA LEU A 96 2.35 19.42 26.97
C LEU A 96 1.02 19.60 26.20
N TYR A 97 0.78 20.79 25.64
CA TYR A 97 -0.39 21.05 24.80
C TYR A 97 -0.33 20.25 23.50
N SER A 98 0.81 20.28 22.81
CA SER A 98 1.04 19.53 21.57
C SER A 98 0.87 18.02 21.78
N PHE A 99 1.34 17.51 22.92
CA PHE A 99 1.15 16.11 23.31
C PHE A 99 -0.32 15.78 23.53
N GLY A 100 -1.04 16.62 24.28
CA GLY A 100 -2.46 16.41 24.55
C GLY A 100 -3.29 16.37 23.28
N VAL A 101 -3.03 17.27 22.33
CA VAL A 101 -3.72 17.28 21.03
C VAL A 101 -3.43 16.02 20.23
N MET A 102 -2.16 15.60 20.14
CA MET A 102 -1.81 14.38 19.40
C MET A 102 -2.36 13.12 20.07
N PHE A 103 -2.31 13.06 21.40
CA PHE A 103 -2.89 11.96 22.15
C PHE A 103 -4.39 11.82 21.88
N ILE A 104 -5.14 12.93 21.90
CA ILE A 104 -6.57 12.91 21.56
C ILE A 104 -6.80 12.48 20.12
N PHE A 105 -6.00 12.98 19.17
CA PHE A 105 -6.08 12.59 17.76
C PHE A 105 -5.91 11.07 17.56
N VAL A 106 -4.82 10.50 18.10
CA VAL A 106 -4.55 9.05 18.03
C VAL A 106 -5.63 8.27 18.76
N ALA A 107 -6.08 8.73 19.93
CA ALA A 107 -7.13 8.06 20.71
C ALA A 107 -8.45 7.97 19.94
N ILE A 108 -8.88 9.03 19.25
CA ILE A 108 -10.10 9.03 18.44
C ILE A 108 -10.02 7.99 17.31
N LEU A 109 -8.90 7.95 16.59
CA LEU A 109 -8.71 6.99 15.50
C LEU A 109 -8.60 5.55 16.01
N THR A 110 -7.92 5.35 17.14
CA THR A 110 -7.84 4.06 17.84
C THR A 110 -9.23 3.58 18.28
N ILE A 111 -10.08 4.47 18.79
CA ILE A 111 -11.47 4.13 19.14
C ILE A 111 -12.25 3.72 17.88
N GLY A 112 -12.06 4.42 16.76
CA GLY A 112 -12.62 4.05 15.46
C GLY A 112 -12.20 2.65 15.02
N LEU A 113 -10.91 2.32 15.15
CA LEU A 113 -10.37 0.99 14.86
C LEU A 113 -11.02 -0.09 15.74
N VAL A 114 -11.08 0.15 17.05
CA VAL A 114 -11.67 -0.80 18.00
C VAL A 114 -13.16 -1.01 17.69
N TYR A 115 -13.86 0.04 17.26
CA TYR A 115 -15.24 -0.08 16.83
C TYR A 115 -15.38 -0.92 15.56
N GLU A 116 -14.58 -0.65 14.52
CA GLU A 116 -14.56 -1.42 13.28
C GLU A 116 -14.27 -2.90 13.53
N TRP A 117 -13.28 -3.18 14.38
CA TRP A 117 -12.93 -4.54 14.76
C TRP A 117 -14.09 -5.25 15.45
N LYS A 118 -14.75 -4.59 16.43
CA LYS A 118 -15.92 -5.16 17.11
C LYS A 118 -17.13 -5.38 16.19
N GLN A 119 -17.22 -4.66 15.08
CA GLN A 119 -18.27 -4.84 14.07
C GLN A 119 -17.92 -5.91 13.03
N GLY A 120 -16.80 -6.61 13.17
CA GLY A 120 -16.37 -7.65 12.23
C GLY A 120 -15.85 -7.10 10.90
N GLY A 121 -15.54 -5.79 10.80
CA GLY A 121 -14.97 -5.20 9.58
C GLY A 121 -13.59 -5.78 9.21
N LEU A 122 -12.93 -6.41 10.18
CA LEU A 122 -11.64 -7.07 10.03
C LEU A 122 -11.72 -8.61 10.10
N GLU A 123 -12.91 -9.21 10.04
CA GLU A 123 -13.07 -10.68 10.13
C GLU A 123 -12.96 -11.37 8.77
N TRP A 124 -12.16 -12.44 8.72
CA TRP A 124 -11.80 -13.19 7.51
C TRP A 124 -12.28 -14.64 7.57
N ASP A 125 -13.55 -14.85 7.88
CA ASP A 125 -14.23 -16.15 7.75
C ASP A 125 -15.29 -16.17 6.64
#